data_AF-A0A3D9ATM6-F1
#
_entry.id   AF-A0A3D9ATM6-F1
#
_cell.length_a   1.000
_cell.length_b   1.000
_cell.length_c   1.000
_cell.angle_alpha   90.00
_cell.angle_beta   90.00
_cell.angle_gamma   90.00
#
_symmetry.space_group_name_H-M   'P 1'
#
loop_
_entity.id
_entity.type
_entity.pdbx_description
1 polymer ?
#
loop_
_entity_poly.entity_id
_entity_poly.type
_entity_poly.pdbx_seq_one_letter_code
_entity_poly.pdbx_strand_id
1 'polypeptide(L)'
;MLKLVGKASEIRRDEKIMKNEKTEFNLEDLNQKIFVQDEILALAKENSPRLLSKFRLVEPDFFSKLSAIQPDLKNSELVFCIYLKLNLTTKEVATYTFVTPKAIQNRKNRLRKKLSIASDMDIYKWFNDL
;
A
#
# COMPACT_ATOMS: atom_id res chain seq x y z
N MET A 1 -58.44 27.82 22.74
CA MET A 1 -57.02 28.23 22.62
C MET A 1 -56.19 27.26 23.45
N LEU A 2 -55.73 26.15 22.88
CA LEU A 2 -54.46 25.91 22.16
C LEU A 2 -53.31 25.41 23.08
N LYS A 3 -53.14 24.08 23.05
CA LYS A 3 -51.92 23.24 23.06
C LYS A 3 -50.84 23.47 24.15
N LEU A 4 -50.81 22.57 25.13
CA LEU A 4 -49.61 22.23 25.91
C LEU A 4 -49.50 20.70 26.05
N VAL A 5 -49.18 20.02 24.96
CA VAL A 5 -48.60 18.66 24.99
C VAL A 5 -47.61 18.58 23.82
N GLY A 6 -46.34 18.28 24.11
CA GLY A 6 -45.39 17.85 23.07
C GLY A 6 -44.06 18.59 23.00
N LYS A 7 -43.31 18.70 24.10
CA LYS A 7 -41.89 19.13 24.02
C LYS A 7 -40.90 18.28 24.81
N ALA A 8 -41.29 17.07 25.21
CA ALA A 8 -40.42 16.12 25.92
C ALA A 8 -39.97 14.92 25.05
N SER A 9 -40.45 14.81 23.80
CA SER A 9 -40.16 13.69 22.90
C SER A 9 -39.03 13.95 21.88
N GLU A 10 -38.44 15.15 21.87
CA GLU A 10 -37.39 15.51 20.89
C GLU A 10 -35.97 15.52 21.45
N ILE A 11 -35.78 15.55 22.78
CA ILE A 11 -34.44 15.59 23.39
C ILE A 11 -33.78 14.18 23.41
N ARG A 12 -34.53 13.09 23.17
CA ARG A 12 -34.01 11.72 23.20
C ARG A 12 -33.40 11.21 21.88
N ARG A 13 -33.34 12.03 20.82
CA ARG A 13 -32.81 11.58 19.51
C ARG A 13 -31.35 11.94 19.27
N ASP A 14 -30.81 12.93 19.98
CA ASP A 14 -29.47 13.45 19.66
C ASP A 14 -28.34 12.74 20.41
N GLU A 15 -28.63 11.96 21.47
CA GLU A 15 -27.62 11.08 22.09
C GLU A 15 -27.39 9.78 21.28
N LYS A 16 -28.22 9.49 20.27
CA LYS A 16 -28.08 8.29 19.42
C LYS A 16 -27.26 8.52 18.15
N ILE A 17 -26.79 9.74 17.91
CA ILE A 17 -26.03 10.12 16.71
C ILE A 17 -24.52 10.18 16.95
N MET A 18 -24.04 10.14 18.19
CA MET A 18 -22.62 9.90 18.50
C MET A 18 -22.31 8.44 18.84
N LYS A 19 -22.84 7.49 18.05
CA LYS A 19 -22.32 6.12 18.06
C LYS A 19 -20.97 6.10 17.33
N ASN A 20 -19.94 6.55 18.05
CA ASN A 20 -18.67 5.87 18.16
C ASN A 20 -18.19 5.19 16.86
N GLU A 21 -17.68 5.97 15.90
CA GLU A 21 -16.76 5.49 14.86
C GLU A 21 -15.39 5.12 15.47
N LYS A 22 -15.39 4.41 16.60
CA LYS A 22 -14.26 3.58 16.99
C LYS A 22 -14.52 2.27 16.29
N THR A 23 -14.01 2.17 15.07
CA THR A 23 -13.89 0.94 14.30
C THR A 23 -13.47 -0.18 15.24
N GLU A 24 -14.38 -1.08 15.60
CA GLU A 24 -13.99 -2.33 16.24
C GLU A 24 -13.03 -3.01 15.27
N PHE A 25 -11.78 -3.14 15.68
CA PHE A 25 -10.75 -3.76 14.85
C PHE A 25 -11.10 -5.25 14.75
N ASN A 26 -11.69 -5.67 13.63
CA ASN A 26 -12.04 -7.07 13.41
C ASN A 26 -10.75 -7.90 13.31
N LEU A 27 -10.54 -8.79 14.30
CA LEU A 27 -9.39 -9.67 14.36
C LEU A 27 -9.30 -10.59 13.13
N GLU A 28 -10.44 -10.99 12.57
CA GLU A 28 -10.47 -11.82 11.36
C GLU A 28 -9.96 -11.04 10.15
N ASP A 29 -10.41 -9.80 9.95
CA ASP A 29 -9.95 -8.96 8.86
C ASP A 29 -8.45 -8.64 8.98
N LEU A 30 -7.95 -8.45 10.20
CA LEU A 30 -6.52 -8.27 10.45
C LEU A 30 -5.73 -9.54 10.12
N ASN A 31 -6.20 -10.72 10.56
CA ASN A 31 -5.55 -12.00 10.26
C ASN A 31 -5.50 -12.26 8.75
N GLN A 32 -6.58 -11.97 8.03
CA GLN A 32 -6.60 -12.08 6.57
C GLN A 32 -5.59 -11.14 5.91
N LYS A 33 -5.49 -9.88 6.37
CA LYS A 33 -4.48 -8.93 5.87
C LYS A 33 -3.06 -9.40 6.14
N ILE A 34 -2.78 -9.93 7.34
CA ILE A 34 -1.47 -10.48 7.70
C ILE A 34 -1.13 -11.66 6.78
N PHE A 35 -2.05 -12.60 6.60
CA PHE A 35 -1.86 -13.76 5.74
C PHE A 35 -1.54 -13.36 4.28
N VAL A 36 -2.30 -12.41 3.73
CA VAL A 36 -2.05 -11.89 2.38
C VAL A 36 -0.68 -11.20 2.31
N GLN A 37 -0.31 -10.45 3.34
CA GLN A 37 0.99 -9.78 3.40
C GLN A 37 2.16 -10.78 3.43
N ASP A 38 2.03 -11.87 4.18
CA ASP A 38 3.01 -12.96 4.24
C ASP A 38 3.15 -13.67 2.89
N GLU A 39 2.03 -13.94 2.20
CA GLU A 39 2.03 -14.54 0.86
C GLU A 39 2.77 -13.64 -0.15
N ILE A 40 2.48 -12.33 -0.14
CA ILE A 40 3.16 -11.36 -0.99
C ILE A 40 4.68 -11.35 -0.71
N LEU A 41 5.07 -11.37 0.56
CA LEU A 41 6.48 -11.37 0.95
C LEU A 41 7.18 -12.67 0.53
N ALA A 42 6.51 -13.82 0.63
CA ALA A 42 7.03 -15.10 0.15
C ALA A 42 7.27 -15.08 -1.36
N LEU A 43 6.28 -14.62 -2.15
CA LEU A 43 6.43 -14.47 -3.60
C LEU A 43 7.58 -13.53 -3.98
N ALA A 44 7.79 -12.47 -3.20
CA ALA A 44 8.90 -11.54 -3.38
C ALA A 44 10.27 -12.21 -3.13
N LYS A 45 10.39 -12.96 -2.03
CA LYS A 45 11.60 -13.70 -1.65
C LYS A 45 11.98 -14.77 -2.69
N GLU A 46 10.98 -15.42 -3.28
CA GLU A 46 11.15 -16.43 -4.33
C GLU A 46 11.43 -15.84 -5.72
N ASN A 47 11.39 -14.51 -5.87
CA ASN A 47 11.41 -13.83 -7.18
C ASN A 47 10.39 -14.44 -8.15
N SER A 48 9.19 -14.73 -7.62
CA SER A 48 8.16 -15.47 -8.33
C SER A 48 7.52 -14.61 -9.44
N PRO A 49 7.28 -15.16 -10.65
CA PRO A 49 6.56 -14.43 -11.70
C PRO A 49 5.11 -14.09 -11.31
N ARG A 50 4.56 -14.77 -10.28
CA ARG A 50 3.22 -14.54 -9.75
C ARG A 50 3.11 -13.27 -8.89
N LEU A 51 4.23 -12.69 -8.47
CA LEU A 51 4.25 -11.53 -7.57
C LEU A 51 3.43 -10.36 -8.14
N LEU A 52 3.64 -10.03 -9.41
CA LEU A 52 2.99 -8.86 -10.03
C LEU A 52 1.46 -9.03 -10.10
N SER A 53 0.99 -10.19 -10.55
CA SER A 53 -0.45 -10.46 -10.65
C SER A 53 -1.10 -10.49 -9.27
N LYS A 54 -0.45 -11.12 -8.28
CA LYS A 54 -0.98 -11.18 -6.91
C LYS A 54 -1.03 -9.80 -6.28
N PHE A 55 0.05 -9.02 -6.36
CA PHE A 55 0.10 -7.66 -5.79
C PHE A 55 -0.95 -6.74 -6.41
N ARG A 56 -1.24 -6.89 -7.71
CA ARG A 56 -2.29 -6.10 -8.39
C ARG A 56 -3.69 -6.36 -7.85
N LEU A 57 -3.97 -7.56 -7.37
CA LEU A 57 -5.25 -7.90 -6.75
C LEU A 57 -5.36 -7.33 -5.33
N VAL A 58 -4.23 -7.26 -4.62
CA VAL A 58 -4.18 -6.81 -3.21
C VAL A 58 -4.13 -5.28 -3.11
N GLU A 59 -3.34 -4.63 -3.97
CA GLU A 59 -3.07 -3.19 -3.95
C GLU A 59 -3.27 -2.58 -5.36
N PRO A 60 -4.50 -2.53 -5.88
CA PRO A 60 -4.78 -1.96 -7.21
C PRO A 60 -4.47 -0.45 -7.29
N ASP A 61 -4.77 0.29 -6.22
CA ASP A 61 -4.57 1.75 -6.15
C ASP A 61 -3.10 2.15 -6.30
N PHE A 62 -2.19 1.33 -5.78
CA PHE A 62 -0.75 1.52 -5.96
C PHE A 62 -0.36 1.61 -7.44
N PHE A 63 -0.89 0.72 -8.27
CA PHE A 63 -0.60 0.73 -9.71
C PHE A 63 -1.32 1.85 -10.43
N SER A 64 -2.54 2.21 -10.03
CA SER A 64 -3.25 3.36 -10.57
C SER A 64 -2.46 4.65 -10.36
N LYS A 65 -1.91 4.86 -9.15
CA LYS A 65 -1.05 6.01 -8.83
C LYS A 65 0.27 5.99 -9.60
N LEU A 66 0.94 4.83 -9.70
CA LEU A 66 2.15 4.71 -10.53
C LEU A 66 1.87 5.03 -12.00
N SER A 67 0.77 4.54 -12.55
CA SER A 67 0.37 4.77 -13.94
C SER A 67 0.06 6.24 -14.22
N ALA A 68 -0.50 6.96 -13.25
CA ALA A 68 -0.74 8.40 -13.34
C ALA A 68 0.56 9.22 -13.38
N ILE A 69 1.64 8.72 -12.77
CA ILE A 69 2.97 9.37 -12.75
C ILE A 69 3.78 8.98 -13.99
N GLN A 70 3.81 7.69 -14.32
CA GLN A 70 4.59 7.12 -15.41
C GLN A 70 3.85 5.91 -16.01
N PRO A 71 3.11 6.10 -17.12
CA PRO A 71 2.34 5.02 -17.74
C PRO A 71 3.20 3.95 -18.40
N ASP A 72 4.43 4.28 -18.81
CA ASP A 72 5.30 3.38 -19.60
C ASP A 72 6.27 2.55 -18.73
N LEU A 73 5.84 2.19 -17.50
CA LEU A 73 6.59 1.26 -16.66
C LEU A 73 6.43 -0.17 -17.19
N LYS A 74 7.55 -0.82 -17.48
CA LYS A 74 7.57 -2.23 -17.88
C LYS A 74 7.21 -3.11 -16.68
N ASN A 75 6.69 -4.31 -16.92
CA ASN A 75 6.39 -5.29 -15.85
C ASN A 75 7.57 -5.54 -14.91
N SER A 76 8.79 -5.60 -15.44
CA SER A 76 10.00 -5.75 -14.62
C SER A 76 10.24 -4.54 -13.70
N GLU A 77 9.89 -3.33 -14.13
CA GLU A 77 9.98 -2.11 -13.32
C GLU A 77 8.89 -2.09 -12.26
N LEU A 78 7.66 -2.49 -12.62
CA LEU A 78 6.55 -2.65 -11.67
C LEU A 78 6.89 -3.65 -10.55
N VAL A 79 7.46 -4.79 -10.89
CA VAL A 79 7.98 -5.77 -9.90
C VAL A 79 9.02 -5.12 -8.98
N PHE A 80 9.89 -4.27 -9.54
CA PHE A 80 10.90 -3.59 -8.74
C PHE A 80 10.29 -2.53 -7.81
N CYS A 81 9.22 -1.84 -8.22
CA CYS A 81 8.45 -0.96 -7.35
C CYS A 81 7.83 -1.72 -6.17
N ILE A 82 7.33 -2.94 -6.40
CA ILE A 82 6.78 -3.79 -5.32
C ILE A 82 7.85 -4.07 -4.26
N TYR A 83 9.08 -4.44 -4.65
CA TYR A 83 10.16 -4.64 -3.68
C TYR A 83 10.45 -3.41 -2.82
N LEU A 84 10.35 -2.21 -3.41
CA LEU A 84 10.54 -0.97 -2.68
C LEU A 84 9.35 -0.65 -1.76
N LYS A 85 8.10 -0.89 -2.19
CA LYS A 85 6.89 -0.78 -1.37
C LYS A 85 6.90 -1.75 -0.17
N LEU A 86 7.48 -2.93 -0.36
CA LEU A 86 7.71 -3.91 0.71
C LEU A 86 8.93 -3.59 1.60
N ASN A 87 9.56 -2.42 1.41
CA ASN A 87 10.73 -1.97 2.16
C ASN A 87 11.94 -2.92 2.09
N LEU A 88 12.06 -3.71 1.02
CA LEU A 88 13.20 -4.62 0.86
C LEU A 88 14.49 -3.87 0.59
N THR A 89 15.54 -4.24 1.31
CA THR A 89 16.84 -3.63 1.19
C THR A 89 17.51 -4.00 -0.14
N THR A 90 18.48 -3.18 -0.58
CA THR A 90 19.30 -3.49 -1.76
C THR A 90 19.95 -4.88 -1.66
N LYS A 91 20.33 -5.32 -0.46
CA LYS A 91 20.93 -6.64 -0.21
C LYS A 91 19.90 -7.77 -0.37
N GLU A 92 18.72 -7.63 0.21
CA GLU A 92 17.66 -8.64 0.08
C GLU A 92 17.22 -8.81 -1.37
N VAL A 93 16.96 -7.71 -2.08
CA VAL A 93 16.56 -7.78 -3.49
C VAL A 93 17.67 -8.39 -4.35
N ALA A 94 18.94 -8.06 -4.08
CA ALA A 94 20.08 -8.67 -4.74
C ALA A 94 20.11 -10.20 -4.54
N THR A 95 19.91 -10.64 -3.29
CA THR A 95 19.82 -12.07 -2.95
C THR A 95 18.67 -12.76 -3.67
N TYR A 96 17.45 -12.22 -3.61
CA TYR A 96 16.26 -12.86 -4.18
C TYR A 96 16.29 -12.92 -5.72
N THR A 97 16.89 -11.90 -6.35
CA THR A 97 16.94 -11.80 -7.81
C THR A 97 18.23 -12.34 -8.42
N PHE A 98 19.16 -12.85 -7.61
CA PHE A 98 20.48 -13.32 -8.04
C PHE A 98 21.27 -12.26 -8.83
N VAL A 99 21.16 -11.00 -8.42
CA VAL A 99 21.80 -9.84 -9.06
C VAL A 99 22.74 -9.17 -8.06
N THR A 100 23.81 -8.53 -8.54
CA THR A 100 24.74 -7.83 -7.64
C THR A 100 24.08 -6.63 -6.95
N PRO A 101 24.43 -6.32 -5.68
CA PRO A 101 23.94 -5.13 -4.99
C PRO A 101 24.17 -3.82 -5.77
N LYS A 102 25.29 -3.73 -6.50
CA LYS A 102 25.60 -2.57 -7.35
C LYS A 102 24.60 -2.41 -8.50
N ALA A 103 24.21 -3.50 -9.15
CA ALA A 103 23.21 -3.47 -10.21
C ALA A 103 21.82 -3.09 -9.68
N ILE A 104 21.45 -3.57 -8.48
CA ILE A 104 20.23 -3.15 -7.79
C ILE A 104 20.27 -1.64 -7.47
N GLN A 105 21.38 -1.13 -6.94
CA GLN A 105 21.53 0.30 -6.67
C GLN A 105 21.43 1.15 -7.95
N ASN A 106 22.05 0.71 -9.06
CA ASN A 106 21.92 1.37 -10.35
C ASN A 106 20.46 1.36 -10.85
N ARG A 107 19.74 0.26 -10.63
CA ARG A 107 18.31 0.16 -10.94
C ARG A 107 17.46 1.11 -10.11
N LYS A 108 17.72 1.24 -8.80
CA LYS A 108 17.08 2.25 -7.93
C LYS A 108 17.31 3.67 -8.45
N ASN A 109 18.54 4.00 -8.85
CA ASN A 109 18.86 5.32 -9.37
C ASN A 109 18.14 5.63 -10.69
N ARG A 110 18.03 4.65 -11.61
CA ARG A 110 17.25 4.81 -12.85
C ARG A 110 15.77 4.98 -12.57
N LEU A 111 15.21 4.16 -11.68
CA LEU A 111 13.80 4.24 -11.32
C LEU A 111 13.46 5.58 -10.65
N ARG A 112 14.32 6.06 -9.74
CA ARG A 112 14.19 7.38 -9.10
C ARG A 112 14.04 8.49 -10.14
N LYS A 113 14.92 8.52 -11.15
CA LYS A 113 14.84 9.51 -12.25
C LYS A 113 13.58 9.35 -13.09
N LYS A 114 13.20 8.10 -13.40
CA LYS A 114 12.03 7.80 -14.23
C LYS A 114 10.70 8.19 -13.57
N LEU A 115 10.64 8.13 -12.24
CA LEU A 115 9.49 8.53 -11.42
C LEU A 115 9.60 9.97 -10.89
N SER A 116 10.61 10.74 -11.32
CA SER A 116 10.84 12.12 -10.87
C SER A 116 10.90 12.29 -9.35
N ILE A 117 11.41 11.29 -8.62
CA ILE A 117 11.55 11.33 -7.16
C ILE A 117 12.76 12.20 -6.82
N ALA A 118 12.57 13.17 -5.92
CA ALA A 118 13.62 14.09 -5.51
C ALA A 118 14.82 13.37 -4.85
N SER A 119 16.01 13.96 -4.95
CA SER A 119 17.25 13.33 -4.47
C SER A 119 17.37 13.28 -2.95
N ASP A 120 16.80 14.26 -2.28
CA ASP A 120 16.70 14.41 -0.82
C ASP A 120 15.56 13.56 -0.22
N MET A 121 14.64 13.07 -1.07
CA MET A 121 13.55 12.21 -0.66
C MET A 121 13.99 10.75 -0.53
N ASP A 122 13.74 10.17 0.64
CA ASP A 122 13.91 8.74 0.84
C ASP A 122 12.95 7.97 -0.07
N ILE A 123 13.52 7.05 -0.84
CA ILE A 123 12.77 6.32 -1.87
C ILE A 123 11.75 5.37 -1.25
N TYR A 124 12.06 4.76 -0.10
CA TYR A 124 11.16 3.84 0.56
C TYR A 124 9.96 4.57 1.14
N LYS A 125 10.20 5.71 1.79
CA LYS A 125 9.15 6.62 2.24
C LYS A 125 8.24 7.05 1.09
N TRP A 126 8.81 7.47 -0.04
CA TRP A 126 8.01 7.84 -1.22
C TRP A 126 7.08 6.71 -1.68
N PHE A 127 7.58 5.47 -1.73
CA PHE A 127 6.73 4.32 -2.06
C PHE A 127 5.69 4.03 -0.99
N ASN A 128 6.01 4.18 0.30
CA ASN A 128 5.05 3.97 1.39
C ASN A 128 3.90 4.99 1.35
N ASP A 129 4.20 6.24 0.98
CA ASP A 129 3.24 7.34 0.86
C ASP A 129 2.41 7.29 -0.44
N LEU A 130 2.85 6.48 -1.43
CA LEU A 130 2.11 6.21 -2.66
C LEU A 130 0.92 5.29 -2.39
#